data_AF-L8JU66-F1
#
_entry.id   AF-L8JU66-F1
#
_cell.length_a   1.000
_cell.length_b   1.000
_cell.length_c   1.000
_cell.angle_alpha   90.00
_cell.angle_beta   90.00
_cell.angle_gamma   90.00
#
_symmetry.space_group_name_H-M   'P 1'
#
loop_
_entity.id
_entity.type
_entity.pdbx_description
1 polymer ?
#
loop_
_entity_poly.entity_id
_entity_poly.type
_entity_poly.pdbx_seq_one_letter_code
_entity_poly.pdbx_strand_id
1 'polypeptide(L)'
;MRADELATLVTKKDLLELQYSLEESLRKILKENQRKEKFLTPRKFSELTGMAYSTVVQHCNYGLLKARQDRPGSSWQIDSSELDRYTDESAQNVS
;
A
#
# COMPACT_ATOMS: atom_id res chain seq x y z
N MET A 1 27.02 -8.70 -43.22
CA MET A 1 26.28 -7.59 -42.58
C MET A 1 26.96 -6.29 -42.91
N ARG A 2 26.24 -5.29 -43.43
CA ARG A 2 26.79 -3.95 -43.70
C ARG A 2 26.64 -3.07 -42.45
N ALA A 3 27.49 -2.05 -42.30
CA ALA A 3 27.39 -1.08 -41.20
C ALA A 3 26.02 -0.40 -41.11
N ASP A 4 25.29 -0.33 -42.23
CA ASP A 4 23.93 0.19 -42.32
C ASP A 4 22.88 -0.69 -41.59
N GLU A 5 23.14 -1.99 -41.43
CA GLU A 5 22.31 -2.91 -40.64
C GLU A 5 22.58 -2.78 -39.13
N LEU A 6 23.68 -2.11 -38.75
CA LEU A 6 23.97 -1.75 -37.36
C LEU A 6 23.22 -0.48 -36.92
N ALA A 7 22.75 0.36 -37.84
CA ALA A 7 21.95 1.55 -37.49
C ALA A 7 20.51 1.21 -37.07
N THR A 8 20.10 -0.05 -37.19
CA THR A 8 18.91 -0.65 -36.59
C THR A 8 19.02 -0.86 -35.08
N LEU A 9 20.17 -0.53 -34.49
CA LEU A 9 20.38 -0.54 -33.05
C LEU A 9 19.67 0.65 -32.41
N VAL A 10 18.74 0.33 -31.53
CA VAL A 10 18.16 1.16 -30.46
C VAL A 10 18.91 2.48 -30.31
N THR A 11 18.26 3.55 -30.74
CA THR A 11 18.81 4.90 -30.68
C THR A 11 18.76 5.42 -29.25
N LYS A 12 19.57 6.44 -28.94
CA LYS A 12 19.49 7.15 -27.66
C LYS A 12 18.07 7.69 -27.40
N LYS A 13 17.35 8.05 -28.46
CA LYS A 13 15.96 8.51 -28.37
C LYS A 13 15.03 7.39 -27.89
N ASP A 14 15.19 6.18 -28.44
CA ASP A 14 14.39 5.02 -28.04
C ASP A 14 14.60 4.67 -26.55
N LEU A 15 15.84 4.83 -26.04
CA LEU A 15 16.13 4.64 -24.62
C LEU A 15 15.46 5.70 -23.72
N LEU A 16 15.41 6.97 -24.16
CA LEU A 16 14.74 8.04 -23.44
C LEU A 16 13.22 7.85 -23.43
N GLU A 17 12.64 7.42 -24.56
CA GLU A 17 11.22 7.10 -24.67
C GLU A 17 10.85 5.92 -23.77
N LEU A 18 11.68 4.88 -23.73
CA LEU A 18 11.50 3.75 -22.82
C LEU A 18 11.61 4.19 -21.36
N GLN A 19 12.61 5.00 -20.99
CA GLN A 19 12.75 5.53 -19.64
C GLN A 19 11.47 6.28 -19.22
N TYR A 20 10.99 7.19 -20.07
CA TYR A 20 9.78 7.97 -19.78
C TYR A 20 8.56 7.06 -19.63
N SER A 21 8.40 6.07 -20.50
CA SER A 21 7.31 5.09 -20.44
C SER A 21 7.35 4.26 -19.15
N LEU A 22 8.53 3.85 -18.70
CA LEU A 22 8.72 3.11 -17.45
C LEU A 22 8.42 3.99 -16.24
N GLU A 23 8.92 5.22 -16.20
CA GLU A 23 8.64 6.16 -15.12
C GLU A 23 7.15 6.45 -14.99
N GLU A 24 6.44 6.66 -16.10
CA GLU A 24 5.00 6.91 -16.09
C GLU A 24 4.20 5.68 -15.64
N SER A 25 4.61 4.48 -16.10
CA SER A 25 4.00 3.22 -15.68
C SER A 25 4.17 2.99 -14.18
N LEU A 26 5.37 3.24 -13.65
CA LEU A 26 5.64 3.16 -12.21
C LEU A 26 4.83 4.18 -11.43
N ARG A 27 4.74 5.44 -11.89
CA ARG A 27 3.90 6.46 -11.26
C ARG A 27 2.43 6.05 -11.22
N LYS A 28 1.92 5.45 -12.29
CA LYS A 28 0.54 4.95 -12.36
C LYS A 28 0.31 3.81 -11.37
N ILE A 29 1.18 2.80 -11.35
CA ILE A 29 1.10 1.67 -10.41
C ILE A 29 1.18 2.17 -8.96
N LEU A 30 2.05 3.12 -8.66
CA LEU A 30 2.17 3.70 -7.32
C LEU A 30 0.90 4.47 -6.93
N LYS A 31 0.33 5.27 -7.83
CA LYS A 31 -0.94 6.00 -7.58
C LYS A 31 -2.13 5.06 -7.43
N GLU A 32 -2.19 3.98 -8.21
CA GLU A 32 -3.24 2.96 -8.11
C GLU A 32 -3.12 2.19 -6.79
N ASN A 33 -1.91 1.82 -6.38
CA ASN A 33 -1.66 1.21 -5.06
C ASN A 33 -1.85 2.18 -3.90
N GLN A 34 -1.72 3.50 -4.11
CA GLN A 34 -2.07 4.51 -3.11
C GLN A 34 -3.58 4.60 -2.86
N ARG A 35 -4.44 4.04 -3.74
CA ARG A 35 -5.85 3.79 -3.41
C ARG A 35 -6.00 2.59 -2.46
N LYS A 36 -5.12 2.47 -1.46
CA LYS A 36 -5.41 1.65 -0.28
C LYS A 36 -6.76 2.15 0.27
N GLU A 37 -7.68 1.22 0.55
CA GLU A 37 -8.92 1.58 1.25
C GLU A 37 -8.56 2.42 2.47
N LYS A 38 -9.00 3.69 2.49
CA LYS A 38 -8.66 4.62 3.58
C LYS A 38 -9.07 4.06 4.95
N PHE A 39 -10.14 3.29 4.97
CA PHE A 39 -10.67 2.64 6.16
C PHE A 39 -10.86 1.14 5.96
N LEU A 40 -10.45 0.38 6.96
CA LEU A 40 -10.55 -1.07 7.03
C LEU A 40 -11.63 -1.45 8.05
N THR A 41 -12.31 -2.56 7.80
CA THR A 41 -13.18 -3.17 8.82
C THR A 41 -12.34 -3.92 9.86
N PRO A 42 -12.83 -4.12 11.10
CA PRO A 42 -12.12 -4.91 12.11
C PRO A 42 -11.79 -6.32 11.66
N ARG A 43 -12.65 -6.91 10.83
CA ARG A 43 -12.42 -8.22 10.23
C ARG A 43 -11.23 -8.20 9.28
N LYS A 44 -11.19 -7.24 8.35
CA LYS A 44 -10.08 -7.09 7.42
C LYS A 44 -8.77 -6.76 8.13
N PHE A 45 -8.82 -5.91 9.15
CA PHE A 45 -7.66 -5.57 9.96
C PHE A 45 -7.13 -6.79 10.74
N SER A 46 -8.04 -7.61 11.30
CA SER A 46 -7.71 -8.88 11.95
C SER A 46 -7.02 -9.86 10.99
N GLU A 47 -7.55 -10.02 9.78
CA GLU A 47 -6.97 -10.88 8.74
C GLU A 47 -5.56 -10.41 8.30
N LEU A 48 -5.35 -9.09 8.18
CA LEU A 48 -4.08 -8.53 7.73
C LEU A 48 -2.99 -8.50 8.80
N THR A 49 -3.37 -8.32 10.07
CA THR A 49 -2.41 -8.25 11.19
C THR A 49 -2.21 -9.60 11.90
N GLY A 50 -3.06 -10.58 11.64
CA GLY A 50 -3.12 -11.82 12.42
C GLY A 50 -3.67 -11.64 13.84
N MET A 51 -4.07 -10.43 14.22
CA MET A 51 -4.68 -10.14 15.52
C MET A 51 -6.08 -10.76 15.60
N ALA A 52 -6.44 -11.34 16.74
CA ALA A 52 -7.79 -11.86 16.96
C ALA A 52 -8.84 -10.74 16.82
N TYR A 53 -9.95 -11.03 16.15
CA TYR A 53 -11.02 -10.05 15.90
C TYR A 53 -11.52 -9.36 17.18
N SER A 54 -11.70 -10.11 18.27
CA SER A 54 -12.11 -9.57 19.57
C SER A 54 -11.14 -8.54 20.11
N THR A 55 -9.83 -8.79 19.96
CA THR A 55 -8.76 -7.87 20.34
C THR A 55 -8.80 -6.61 19.50
N VAL A 56 -9.00 -6.71 18.18
CA VAL A 56 -9.14 -5.54 17.30
C VAL A 56 -10.31 -4.67 17.75
N VAL A 57 -11.47 -5.26 18.04
CA VAL A 57 -12.64 -4.51 18.52
C VAL A 57 -12.39 -3.86 19.88
N GLN A 58 -11.74 -4.56 20.81
CA GLN A 58 -11.33 -3.97 22.09
C GLN A 58 -10.38 -2.79 21.89
N HIS A 59 -9.37 -2.92 21.02
CA HIS A 59 -8.43 -1.83 20.74
C HIS A 59 -9.15 -0.61 20.15
N CYS A 60 -10.14 -0.80 19.30
CA CYS A 60 -10.99 0.31 18.83
C CYS A 60 -11.76 0.97 19.98
N ASN A 61 -12.38 0.17 20.87
CA ASN A 61 -13.15 0.69 22.01
C ASN A 61 -12.27 1.45 23.02
N TYR A 62 -11.03 1.02 23.22
CA TYR A 62 -10.06 1.67 24.12
C TYR A 62 -9.29 2.83 23.47
N GLY A 63 -9.50 3.11 22.18
CA GLY A 63 -8.79 4.17 21.46
C GLY A 63 -7.32 3.85 21.16
N LEU A 64 -6.93 2.57 21.18
CA LEU A 64 -5.59 2.09 20.85
C LEU A 64 -5.34 1.98 19.34
N LEU A 65 -6.41 2.03 18.55
CA LEU A 65 -6.38 2.14 17.10
C LEU A 65 -7.02 3.46 16.68
N LYS A 66 -6.46 4.12 15.66
CA LYS A 66 -7.13 5.22 14.98
C LYS A 66 -8.33 4.68 14.22
N ALA A 67 -9.49 4.69 14.88
CA ALA A 67 -10.72 4.17 14.34
C ALA A 67 -11.89 5.09 14.64
N ARG A 68 -12.94 5.02 13.81
CA ARG A 68 -14.20 5.73 14.01
C ARG A 68 -15.39 4.82 13.81
N GLN A 69 -16.55 5.27 14.26
CA GLN A 69 -17.85 4.70 13.89
C GLN A 69 -18.66 5.79 13.18
N ASP A 70 -19.40 5.42 12.14
CA ASP A 70 -20.31 6.37 11.49
C ASP A 70 -21.48 6.74 12.42
N ARG A 71 -21.89 5.82 13.29
CA ARG A 71 -22.89 6.02 14.35
C ARG A 71 -22.48 5.24 15.61
N PRO A 72 -22.86 5.69 16.82
CA PRO A 72 -22.62 4.92 18.03
C PRO A 72 -23.17 3.50 17.89
N GLY A 73 -22.30 2.49 18.08
CA GLY A 73 -22.66 1.07 17.96
C GLY A 73 -22.65 0.50 16.54
N SER A 74 -22.31 1.28 15.50
CA SER A 74 -22.07 0.75 14.15
C SER A 74 -20.73 0.02 14.06
N SER A 75 -20.46 -0.63 12.91
CA SER A 75 -19.14 -1.20 12.66
C SER A 75 -18.05 -0.13 12.77
N TRP A 76 -16.91 -0.52 13.35
CA TRP A 76 -15.70 0.29 13.35
C TRP A 76 -15.12 0.41 11.94
N GLN A 77 -14.48 1.54 11.69
CA GLN A 77 -13.70 1.89 10.51
C GLN A 77 -12.31 2.29 10.98
N ILE A 78 -11.33 1.43 10.76
CA ILE A 78 -9.94 1.59 11.21
C ILE A 78 -9.15 2.28 10.10
N ASP A 79 -8.42 3.34 10.41
CA ASP A 79 -7.57 4.01 9.43
C ASP A 79 -6.46 3.07 8.95
N SER A 80 -6.28 2.97 7.64
CA SER A 80 -5.28 2.08 7.03
C SER A 80 -3.84 2.34 7.49
N SER A 81 -3.52 3.56 7.95
CA SER A 81 -2.20 3.90 8.49
C SER A 81 -1.83 3.11 9.75
N GLU A 82 -2.81 2.54 10.45
CA GLU A 82 -2.53 1.67 11.59
C GLU A 82 -1.87 0.35 11.15
N LEU A 83 -2.12 -0.16 9.94
CA LEU A 83 -1.40 -1.35 9.45
C LEU A 83 0.09 -1.09 9.29
N ASP A 84 0.43 0.07 8.71
CA ASP A 84 1.82 0.46 8.48
C ASP A 84 2.53 0.61 9.84
N ARG A 85 1.88 1.25 10.84
CA ARG A 85 2.40 1.35 12.22
C ARG A 85 2.72 0.00 12.86
N TYR A 86 1.81 -0.97 12.80
CA TYR A 86 2.03 -2.30 13.38
C TYR A 86 3.14 -3.08 12.65
N THR A 87 3.26 -2.88 11.35
CA THR A 87 4.34 -3.49 10.55
C THR A 87 5.70 -2.95 10.98
N ASP A 88 5.80 -1.63 11.15
CA ASP A 88 7.03 -0.96 11.59
C ASP A 88 7.42 -1.34 13.02
N GLU A 89 6.46 -1.38 13.95
CA GLU A 89 6.70 -1.81 15.34
C GLU A 89 7.17 -3.27 15.42
N SER A 90 6.61 -4.14 14.58
CA SER A 90 7.03 -5.54 14.50
C SER A 90 8.46 -5.66 13.96
N ALA A 91 8.83 -4.84 12.97
CA ALA A 91 10.18 -4.83 12.42
C ALA A 91 11.23 -4.29 13.41
N GLN A 92 10.88 -3.32 14.26
CA GLN A 92 11.80 -2.74 15.26
C GLN A 92 12.08 -3.67 16.44
N ASN A 93 11.14 -4.54 16.82
CA ASN A 93 11.29 -5.46 17.95
C ASN A 93 12.08 -6.74 17.64
N VAL A 94 12.53 -6.94 16.39
CA VAL A 94 13.34 -8.10 15.97
C VAL A 94 14.84 -7.76 15.93
N SER A 95 15.25 -6.59 16.43
CA SER A 95 16.65 -6.15 16.49
C SER A 95 17.37 -6.51 17.79
#